data_AF-B7APR3-F1
#
_entry.id   AF-B7APR3-F1
#
_cell.length_a   1.000
_cell.length_b   1.000
_cell.length_c   1.000
_cell.angle_alpha   90.00
_cell.angle_beta   90.00
_cell.angle_gamma   90.00
#
_symmetry.space_group_name_H-M   'P 1'
#
loop_
_entity.id
_entity.type
_entity.pdbx_description
1 polymer ?
#
loop_
_entity_poly.entity_id
_entity_poly.type
_entity_poly.pdbx_seq_one_letter_code
_entity_poly.pdbx_strand_id
1 'polypeptide(L)'
;MILEEMYNGRFYPCETVVADSPEYKRALKACSDLMETLSERLSKEDYKLVEELREQVSIAQCEENESHFKYGFSAGLLVQQEAHEQVQRGENK
;
A
#
# COMPACT_ATOMS: atom_id res chain seq x y z
N MET A 1 5.75 -11.75 -19.59
CA MET A 1 4.29 -11.61 -19.24
C MET A 1 4.13 -11.53 -17.72
N ILE A 2 3.02 -11.02 -17.16
CA ILE A 2 2.91 -10.90 -15.68
C ILE A 2 3.11 -12.24 -14.94
N LEU A 3 2.61 -13.36 -15.49
CA LEU A 3 2.82 -14.70 -14.93
C LEU A 3 4.29 -15.14 -14.94
N GLU A 4 5.07 -14.72 -15.93
CA GLU A 4 6.49 -15.00 -16.04
C GLU A 4 7.31 -14.14 -15.07
N GLU A 5 6.92 -12.87 -14.88
CA GLU A 5 7.52 -12.00 -13.87
C GLU A 5 7.22 -12.52 -12.45
N MET A 6 6.02 -13.07 -12.21
CA MET A 6 5.69 -13.75 -10.95
C MET A 6 6.51 -15.04 -10.78
N TYR A 7 6.55 -15.90 -11.80
CA TYR A 7 7.28 -17.18 -11.75
C TYR A 7 8.78 -16.99 -11.47
N ASN A 8 9.39 -16.00 -12.12
CA ASN A 8 10.82 -15.72 -11.96
C ASN A 8 11.14 -14.89 -10.71
N GLY A 9 10.14 -14.51 -9.89
CA GLY A 9 10.35 -13.64 -8.75
C GLY A 9 10.93 -12.29 -9.17
N ARG A 10 10.31 -11.61 -10.13
CA ARG A 10 10.64 -10.23 -10.54
C ARG A 10 9.49 -9.26 -10.34
N PHE A 11 8.34 -9.75 -9.88
CA PHE A 11 7.18 -8.94 -9.57
C PHE A 11 7.11 -8.65 -8.06
N TYR A 12 7.76 -7.55 -7.65
CA TYR A 12 7.78 -7.07 -6.25
C TYR A 12 7.29 -5.63 -6.14
N PRO A 13 5.96 -5.41 -6.18
CA PRO A 13 5.39 -4.07 -6.12
C PRO A 13 5.80 -3.30 -4.85
N CYS A 14 5.94 -3.97 -3.71
CA CYS A 14 6.34 -3.32 -2.45
C CYS A 14 7.76 -2.73 -2.48
N GLU A 15 8.63 -3.22 -3.37
CA GLU A 15 10.02 -2.73 -3.51
C GLU A 15 10.17 -1.74 -4.66
N THR A 16 9.28 -1.82 -5.66
CA THR A 16 9.42 -1.11 -6.94
C THR A 16 8.37 -0.02 -7.16
N VAL A 17 7.25 -0.09 -6.44
CA VAL A 17 6.12 0.84 -6.54
C VAL A 17 5.98 1.55 -5.20
N VAL A 18 6.90 2.49 -4.96
CA VAL A 18 6.83 3.40 -3.82
C VAL A 18 6.17 4.70 -4.27
N ALA A 19 5.33 5.28 -3.41
CA ALA A 19 4.75 6.59 -3.68
C ALA A 19 5.88 7.63 -3.85
N ASP A 20 5.93 8.29 -5.01
CA ASP A 20 6.97 9.29 -5.30
C ASP A 20 6.47 10.73 -5.16
N SER A 21 5.25 10.91 -4.65
CA SER A 21 4.64 12.24 -4.56
C SER A 21 5.41 13.15 -3.59
N PRO A 22 5.53 14.45 -3.90
CA PRO A 22 6.14 15.41 -2.98
C PRO A 22 5.48 15.42 -1.60
N GLU A 23 4.16 15.23 -1.54
CA GLU A 23 3.37 15.17 -0.31
C GLU A 23 3.79 13.97 0.55
N TYR A 24 3.95 12.79 -0.06
CA TYR A 24 4.39 11.58 0.63
C TYR A 24 5.81 11.75 1.20
N LYS A 25 6.74 12.29 0.39
CA LYS A 25 8.11 12.57 0.84
C LYS A 25 8.15 13.55 2.02
N ARG A 26 7.33 14.62 1.97
CA ARG A 26 7.19 15.57 3.07
C ARG A 26 6.62 14.92 4.33
N ALA A 27 5.59 14.08 4.20
CA ALA A 27 5.00 13.36 5.32
C ALA A 27 6.01 12.39 5.96
N LEU A 28 6.77 11.62 5.15
CA LEU A 28 7.83 10.74 5.66
C LEU A 28 8.89 11.51 6.45
N LYS A 29 9.35 12.66 5.93
CA LYS A 29 10.31 13.52 6.63
C LYS A 29 9.73 14.04 7.95
N ALA A 30 8.48 14.53 7.93
CA ALA A 30 7.81 15.00 9.14
C ALA A 30 7.65 13.89 10.20
N CYS A 31 7.32 12.66 9.80
CA CYS A 31 7.29 11.52 10.72
C CYS A 31 8.66 11.25 11.34
N SER A 32 9.74 11.30 10.56
CA SER A 32 11.10 11.14 11.07
C SER A 32 11.47 12.22 12.08
N ASP A 33 11.18 13.49 11.76
CA ASP A 33 11.51 14.63 12.62
C ASP A 33 10.71 14.59 13.95
N LEU A 34 9.46 14.13 13.89
CA LEU A 34 8.64 13.90 15.08
C LEU A 34 9.20 12.79 15.96
N MET A 35 9.63 11.67 15.38
CA MET A 35 10.24 10.57 16.15
C MET A 35 11.53 11.02 16.85
N GLU A 36 12.40 11.76 16.16
CA GLU A 36 13.61 12.34 16.75
C GLU A 36 13.26 13.27 17.91
N THR A 37 12.33 14.21 17.70
CA THR A 37 11.84 15.13 18.75
C THR A 37 11.25 14.38 19.95
N LEU A 38 10.49 13.31 19.72
CA LEU A 38 9.90 12.51 20.79
C LEU A 38 10.96 11.73 21.56
N SER A 39 12.00 11.25 20.88
CA SER A 39 13.12 10.51 21.52
C SER A 39 13.91 11.38 22.50
N GLU A 40 13.99 12.69 22.25
CA GLU A 40 14.67 13.64 23.14
C GLU A 40 13.81 14.09 24.33
N ARG A 41 12.48 14.07 24.16
CA ARG A 41 11.52 14.63 25.13
C ARG A 41 10.95 13.61 26.10
N LEU A 42 10.89 12.34 25.71
CA LEU A 42 10.27 11.28 26.49
C LEU A 42 11.30 10.48 27.29
N SER A 43 10.82 9.83 28.35
CA SER A 43 11.61 8.78 29.01
C SER A 43 11.84 7.61 28.04
N LYS A 44 12.80 6.73 28.33
CA LYS A 44 13.05 5.55 27.49
C LYS A 44 11.83 4.62 27.50
N GLU A 45 11.18 4.50 28.63
CA GLU A 45 9.99 3.67 28.83
C GLU A 45 8.80 4.22 28.03
N ASP A 46 8.57 5.53 28.07
CA ASP A 46 7.47 6.16 27.32
C ASP A 46 7.74 6.18 25.81
N TYR A 47 9.00 6.43 25.41
CA TYR A 47 9.36 6.40 23.99
C TYR A 47 9.18 4.99 23.39
N LYS A 48 9.46 3.94 24.16
CA LYS A 48 9.19 2.56 23.73
C LYS A 48 7.69 2.32 23.45
N LEU A 49 6.79 2.94 24.21
CA LEU A 49 5.35 2.86 23.93
C LEU A 49 4.98 3.55 22.61
N VAL A 50 5.67 4.64 22.25
CA VAL A 50 5.50 5.31 20.95
C VAL A 50 5.97 4.40 19.80
N GLU A 51 7.11 3.74 19.98
CA GLU A 51 7.62 2.77 19.00
C GLU A 51 6.66 1.60 18.80
N GLU A 52 6.15 1.03 19.90
CA GLU A 52 5.17 -0.05 19.87
C GLU A 52 3.85 0.40 19.21
N LEU A 53 3.34 1.59 19.54
CA LEU A 53 2.17 2.16 18.86
C LEU A 53 2.39 2.28 17.35
N ARG A 54 3.56 2.78 16.92
CA ARG A 54 3.89 2.92 15.49
C ARG A 54 3.94 1.56 14.79
N GLU A 55 4.49 0.54 15.45
CA GLU A 55 4.51 -0.82 14.93
C GLU A 55 3.08 -1.37 14.76
N GLN A 56 2.23 -1.24 15.77
CA GLN A 56 0.84 -1.70 15.72
C GLN A 56 0.02 -0.97 14.64
N VAL A 57 0.20 0.35 14.48
CA VAL A 57 -0.43 1.12 13.41
C VAL A 57 0.05 0.62 12.04
N SER A 58 1.34 0.33 11.88
CA SER A 58 1.88 -0.23 10.64
C SER A 58 1.27 -1.59 10.30
N ILE A 59 1.11 -2.47 11.30
CA ILE A 59 0.50 -3.79 11.12
C ILE A 59 -0.97 -3.64 10.70
N ALA A 60 -1.75 -2.82 11.41
CA ALA A 60 -3.16 -2.58 11.08
C ALA A 60 -3.32 -2.02 9.66
N GLN A 61 -2.47 -1.05 9.27
CA GLN A 61 -2.47 -0.49 7.93
C GLN A 61 -2.14 -1.56 6.86
N CYS A 62 -1.22 -2.48 7.14
CA CYS A 62 -0.92 -3.59 6.23
C CYS A 62 -2.13 -4.51 6.02
N GLU A 63 -2.80 -4.91 7.10
CA GLU A 63 -4.01 -5.76 7.04
C GLU A 63 -5.16 -5.07 6.28
N GLU A 64 -5.36 -3.77 6.52
CA GLU A 64 -6.32 -2.95 5.78
C GLU A 64 -5.96 -2.88 4.29
N ASN A 65 -4.70 -2.59 3.96
CA ASN A 65 -4.22 -2.49 2.59
C ASN A 65 -4.35 -3.81 1.83
N GLU A 66 -4.09 -4.95 2.47
CA GLU A 66 -4.30 -6.27 1.87
C GLU A 66 -5.79 -6.48 1.55
N SER A 67 -6.68 -6.12 2.48
CA SER A 67 -8.13 -6.20 2.28
C SER A 67 -8.60 -5.30 1.13
N HIS A 68 -8.13 -4.05 1.09
CA HIS A 68 -8.40 -3.11 0.01
C HIS A 68 -7.89 -3.62 -1.34
N PHE A 69 -6.67 -4.19 -1.37
CA PHE A 69 -6.10 -4.76 -2.58
C PHE A 69 -6.96 -5.91 -3.11
N LYS A 70 -7.31 -6.89 -2.27
CA LYS A 70 -8.15 -8.03 -2.67
C LYS A 70 -9.50 -7.57 -3.21
N TYR A 71 -10.15 -6.64 -2.52
CA TYR A 71 -11.42 -6.08 -2.94
C TYR A 71 -11.30 -5.33 -4.27
N GLY A 72 -10.37 -4.37 -4.36
CA GLY A 72 -10.16 -3.55 -5.55
C GLY A 72 -9.76 -4.36 -6.79
N PHE A 73 -8.89 -5.37 -6.60
CA PHE A 73 -8.51 -6.29 -7.68
C PHE A 73 -9.73 -7.08 -8.20
N SER A 74 -10.55 -7.62 -7.28
CA SER A 74 -11.76 -8.38 -7.65
C SER A 74 -12.77 -7.49 -8.39
N ALA A 75 -12.99 -6.27 -7.90
CA ALA A 75 -13.84 -5.29 -8.58
C ALA A 75 -13.31 -4.94 -9.98
N GLY A 76 -12.00 -4.77 -10.13
CA GLY A 76 -11.36 -4.51 -11.42
C GLY A 76 -11.59 -5.62 -12.44
N LEU A 77 -11.50 -6.89 -12.02
CA LEU A 77 -11.81 -8.03 -12.89
C LEU A 77 -13.27 -8.06 -13.34
N LEU A 78 -14.21 -7.74 -12.44
CA LEU A 78 -15.63 -7.66 -12.78
C LEU A 78 -15.90 -6.53 -13.80
N VAL A 79 -15.32 -5.35 -13.59
CA VAL A 79 -15.44 -4.23 -14.53
C VAL A 79 -14.85 -4.58 -15.90
N GLN A 80 -13.70 -5.26 -15.93
CA GLN A 80 -13.09 -5.73 -17.17
C GLN A 80 -14.02 -6.71 -17.91
N GLN A 81 -14.59 -7.68 -17.20
CA GLN A 81 -15.51 -8.64 -17.79
C GLN A 81 -16.75 -7.95 -18.36
N GLU A 82 -17.37 -7.06 -17.59
CA GLU A 82 -18.54 -6.30 -18.02
C GLU A 82 -18.25 -5.47 -19.27
N ALA A 83 -17.12 -4.74 -19.27
CA ALA A 83 -16.70 -3.95 -20.42
C ALA A 83 -16.50 -4.83 -21.67
N HIS A 84 -15.88 -6.00 -21.52
CA HIS A 84 -15.68 -6.94 -22.62
C HIS A 84 -17.00 -7.45 -23.19
N GLU A 85 -17.95 -7.84 -22.33
CA GLU A 85 -19.28 -8.29 -22.74
C GLU A 85 -20.06 -7.19 -23.48
N GLN A 86 -19.96 -5.93 -23.04
CA GLN A 86 -20.62 -4.80 -23.70
C GLN A 86 -20.06 -4.56 -25.11
N VAL A 87 -18.74 -4.60 -25.29
CA VAL A 87 -18.11 -4.48 -26.62
C VAL A 87 -18.57 -5.61 -27.54
N GLN A 88 -18.53 -6.86 -27.08
CA GLN A 88 -18.97 -8.03 -27.86
C GLN A 88 -20.45 -7.95 -28.26
N ARG A 89 -21.33 -7.40 -27.40
CA ARG A 89 -22.74 -7.18 -27.75
C ARG A 89 -22.95 -6.05 -28.75
N GLY A 90 -22.06 -5.05 -28.77
CA GLY A 90 -22.07 -3.98 -29.75
C GLY A 90 -21.57 -4.41 -31.13
N GLU A 91 -20.57 -5.31 -31.17
CA GLU A 91 -20.02 -5.88 -32.41
C GLU A 91 -20.95 -6.91 -33.08
N ASN A 92 -21.87 -7.51 -32.32
CA ASN A 92 -22.86 -8.49 -32.82
C ASN A 92 -24.22 -7.86 -33.22
N LYS A 93 -24.30 -6.54 -33.38
CA LYS A 93 -25.47 -5.80 -33.90
C LYS A 93 -25.17 -5.20 -35.27
#